data_AF-A0A350CI69-F1
#
_entry.id   AF-A0A350CI69-F1
#
_cell.length_a   1.000
_cell.length_b   1.000
_cell.length_c   1.000
_cell.angle_alpha   90.00
_cell.angle_beta   90.00
_cell.angle_gamma   90.00
#
_symmetry.space_group_name_H-M   'P 1'
#
loop_
_entity.id
_entity.type
_entity.pdbx_description
1 polymer ?
#
loop_
_entity_poly.entity_id
_entity_poly.type
_entity_poly.pdbx_seq_one_letter_code
_entity_poly.pdbx_strand_id
1 'polypeptide(L)'
;MIHQSPEELIEYNARLKAQRDDRARLLYAQQQGIEQGREEGREQGREEGRVKGEILLLQKLLLLPVWTDSQFAACTVQELSQVSADLQHRLIAGRS
;
A
#
# COMPACT_ATOMS: atom_id res chain seq x y z
N MET A 1 -47.87 -6.04 -3.06
CA MET A 1 -48.51 -6.60 -4.27
C MET A 1 -48.41 -8.11 -4.15
N ILE A 2 -49.54 -8.81 -4.03
CA ILE A 2 -49.61 -10.26 -3.85
C ILE A 2 -49.44 -10.86 -5.25
N HIS A 3 -48.42 -11.69 -5.47
CA HIS A 3 -48.12 -12.28 -6.79
C HIS A 3 -49.18 -13.35 -7.07
N GLN A 4 -49.92 -13.21 -8.16
CA GLN A 4 -51.17 -13.96 -8.37
C GLN A 4 -50.93 -15.27 -9.15
N SER A 5 -49.74 -15.50 -9.73
CA SER A 5 -49.35 -16.77 -10.36
C SER A 5 -47.97 -17.29 -9.90
N PRO A 6 -47.71 -18.62 -9.98
CA PRO A 6 -46.39 -19.20 -9.69
C PRO A 6 -45.26 -18.64 -10.58
N GLU A 7 -45.57 -18.29 -11.83
CA GLU A 7 -44.61 -17.75 -12.81
C GLU A 7 -44.16 -16.34 -12.42
N GLU A 8 -45.10 -15.46 -12.04
CA GLU A 8 -44.80 -14.11 -11.54
C GLU A 8 -43.92 -14.14 -10.28
N LEU A 9 -44.14 -15.13 -9.41
CA LEU A 9 -43.34 -15.31 -8.20
C LEU A 9 -41.88 -15.73 -8.56
N ILE A 10 -41.71 -16.57 -9.57
CA ILE A 10 -40.38 -16.99 -10.05
C ILE A 10 -39.64 -15.78 -10.64
N GLU A 11 -40.27 -14.99 -11.50
CA GLU A 11 -39.67 -13.80 -12.10
C GLU A 11 -39.31 -12.75 -11.06
N TYR A 12 -40.19 -12.52 -10.09
CA TYR A 12 -39.94 -11.62 -8.97
C TYR A 12 -38.73 -12.08 -8.14
N ASN A 13 -38.67 -13.37 -7.79
CA ASN A 13 -37.55 -13.94 -7.05
C ASN A 13 -36.24 -13.87 -7.85
N ALA A 14 -36.28 -14.11 -9.16
CA ALA A 14 -35.13 -13.99 -10.04
C ALA A 14 -34.60 -12.55 -10.08
N ARG A 15 -35.49 -11.56 -10.17
CA ARG A 15 -35.12 -10.13 -10.10
C ARG A 15 -34.52 -9.76 -8.75
N LEU A 16 -35.13 -10.21 -7.65
CA LEU A 16 -34.59 -9.99 -6.31
C LEU A 16 -33.20 -10.62 -6.15
N LYS A 17 -33.00 -11.83 -6.68
CA LYS A 17 -31.71 -12.49 -6.68
C LYS A 17 -30.67 -11.68 -7.46
N ALA A 18 -31.00 -11.21 -8.66
CA ALA A 18 -30.10 -10.39 -9.46
C ALA A 18 -29.68 -9.11 -8.70
N GLN A 19 -30.64 -8.40 -8.09
CA GLN A 19 -30.34 -7.21 -7.28
C GLN A 19 -29.43 -7.52 -6.08
N ARG A 20 -29.61 -8.68 -5.44
CA ARG A 20 -28.77 -9.13 -4.32
C ARG A 20 -27.37 -9.47 -4.80
N ASP A 21 -27.24 -10.17 -5.92
CA ASP A 21 -25.96 -10.54 -6.51
C ASP A 21 -25.16 -9.31 -6.93
N ASP A 22 -25.82 -8.32 -7.55
CA ASP A 22 -25.20 -7.04 -7.91
C ASP A 22 -24.72 -6.29 -6.67
N ARG A 23 -25.56 -6.22 -5.62
CA ARG A 23 -25.18 -5.61 -4.35
C ARG A 23 -24.00 -6.35 -3.70
N ALA A 24 -24.03 -7.68 -3.71
CA ALA A 24 -22.96 -8.50 -3.15
C ALA A 24 -21.64 -8.28 -3.90
N ARG A 25 -21.69 -8.17 -5.23
CA ARG A 25 -20.52 -7.87 -6.07
C ARG A 25 -19.90 -6.51 -5.72
N LEU A 26 -20.73 -5.48 -5.56
CA LEU A 26 -20.27 -4.14 -5.18
C LEU A 26 -19.62 -4.12 -3.79
N LEU A 27 -20.25 -4.78 -2.81
CA LEU A 27 -19.70 -4.89 -1.46
C LEU A 27 -18.38 -5.66 -1.44
N TYR A 28 -18.29 -6.75 -2.19
CA TYR A 28 -17.07 -7.52 -2.32
C TYR A 28 -15.95 -6.70 -2.94
N ALA A 29 -16.22 -5.98 -4.04
CA ALA A 29 -15.23 -5.12 -4.68
C ALA A 29 -14.72 -4.01 -3.75
N GLN A 30 -15.62 -3.40 -2.97
CA GLN A 30 -15.24 -2.41 -1.96
C GLN A 30 -14.34 -3.02 -0.87
N GLN A 31 -14.71 -4.20 -0.37
CA GLN A 31 -13.95 -4.89 0.66
C GLN A 31 -12.54 -5.26 0.17
N GLN A 32 -12.45 -5.80 -1.05
CA GLN A 32 -11.17 -6.12 -1.69
C GLN A 32 -10.31 -4.88 -1.88
N GLY A 33 -10.88 -3.76 -2.35
CA GLY A 33 -10.12 -2.51 -2.50
C GLY A 33 -9.57 -1.98 -1.18
N ILE A 34 -10.32 -2.09 -0.07
CA ILE A 34 -9.83 -1.71 1.26
C ILE A 34 -8.71 -2.65 1.73
N GLU A 35 -8.86 -3.96 1.50
CA GLU A 35 -7.86 -4.96 1.87
C GLU A 35 -6.55 -4.73 1.11
N GLN A 36 -6.61 -4.58 -0.21
CA GLN A 36 -5.47 -4.28 -1.07
C GLN A 36 -4.77 -2.99 -0.65
N GLY A 37 -5.51 -1.89 -0.46
CA GLY A 37 -4.90 -0.62 -0.04
C GLY A 37 -4.21 -0.71 1.33
N ARG A 38 -4.69 -1.55 2.24
CA ARG A 38 -4.02 -1.79 3.54
C ARG A 38 -2.78 -2.66 3.41
N GLU A 39 -2.77 -3.61 2.49
CA GLU A 39 -1.61 -4.44 2.20
C GLU A 39 -0.51 -3.63 1.54
N GLU A 40 -0.83 -2.91 0.46
CA GLU A 40 0.10 -2.02 -0.26
C GLU A 40 0.69 -0.96 0.68
N GLY A 41 -0.13 -0.30 1.49
CA GLY A 41 0.36 0.70 2.45
C GLY A 41 1.29 0.12 3.53
N ARG A 42 1.08 -1.13 3.94
CA ARG A 42 1.99 -1.81 4.87
C ARG A 42 3.30 -2.20 4.20
N GLU A 43 3.26 -2.67 2.96
CA GLU A 43 4.45 -3.06 2.21
C GLU A 43 5.33 -1.83 1.93
N GLN A 44 4.75 -0.76 1.36
CA GLN A 44 5.45 0.48 1.10
C GLN A 44 6.02 1.09 2.39
N GLY A 45 5.26 1.09 3.49
CA GLY A 45 5.74 1.60 4.78
C GLY A 45 6.93 0.81 5.34
N ARG A 46 6.98 -0.51 5.12
CA ARG A 46 8.12 -1.35 5.54
C ARG A 46 9.35 -1.07 4.68
N GLU A 47 9.18 -0.94 3.37
CA GLU A 47 10.29 -0.63 2.45
C GLU A 47 10.88 0.75 2.75
N GLU A 48 10.04 1.78 2.84
CA GLU A 48 10.47 3.12 3.23
C GLU A 48 11.17 3.13 4.58
N GLY A 49 10.60 2.48 5.59
CA GLY A 49 11.19 2.41 6.93
C GLY A 49 12.56 1.74 6.93
N ARG A 50 12.74 0.69 6.12
CA ARG A 50 14.03 0.02 5.95
C ARG A 50 15.07 0.95 5.35
N VAL A 51 14.78 1.60 4.22
CA VAL A 51 15.75 2.46 3.54
C VAL A 51 16.08 3.70 4.39
N LYS A 52 15.09 4.32 5.05
CA LYS A 52 15.32 5.42 5.99
C LYS A 52 16.24 4.98 7.14
N GLY A 53 16.00 3.81 7.71
CA GLY A 53 16.85 3.23 8.76
C GLY A 53 18.30 2.99 8.29
N GLU A 54 18.48 2.46 7.09
CA GLU A 54 19.81 2.27 6.49
C GLU A 54 20.54 3.60 6.30
N ILE A 55 19.89 4.62 5.73
CA ILE A 55 20.46 5.97 5.56
C ILE A 55 20.88 6.55 6.91
N LEU A 56 19.99 6.52 7.92
CA LEU A 56 20.27 7.04 9.25
C LEU A 56 21.49 6.36 9.88
N LEU A 57 21.60 5.04 9.75
CA LEU A 57 22.73 4.28 10.25
C LEU A 57 24.04 4.67 9.53
N LEU A 58 24.01 4.73 8.19
CA LEU A 58 25.17 5.10 7.39
C LEU A 58 25.63 6.54 7.67
N GLN A 59 24.71 7.49 7.82
CA GLN A 59 25.03 8.87 8.22
C GLN A 59 25.75 8.90 9.57
N LYS A 60 25.26 8.16 10.57
CA LYS A 60 25.93 8.06 11.88
C LYS A 60 27.31 7.43 11.77
N LEU A 61 27.46 6.35 11.00
CA LEU A 61 28.75 5.67 10.80
C LEU A 61 29.79 6.54 10.08
N LEU A 62 29.33 7.40 9.16
CA LEU A 62 30.16 8.34 8.40
C LEU A 62 30.34 9.70 9.11
N LEU A 63 29.77 9.88 10.30
CA LEU A 63 29.76 11.15 11.04
C LEU A 63 29.17 12.32 10.22
N LEU A 64 28.18 12.02 9.37
CA LEU A 64 27.43 13.01 8.59
C LEU A 64 26.21 13.52 9.38
N PRO A 65 25.72 14.74 9.07
CA PRO A 65 24.48 15.22 9.65
C PRO A 65 23.32 14.29 9.31
N VAL A 66 22.56 13.93 10.34
CA VAL A 66 21.41 13.05 10.23
C VAL A 66 20.24 13.79 9.58
N TRP A 67 19.56 13.15 8.65
CA TRP A 67 18.39 13.73 7.99
C TRP A 67 17.19 13.87 8.93
N THR A 68 16.40 14.92 8.69
CA THR A 68 15.14 15.18 9.39
C THR A 68 13.98 14.47 8.70
N ASP A 69 12.88 14.28 9.42
CA ASP A 69 11.66 13.68 8.86
C ASP A 69 11.14 14.44 7.64
N SER A 70 11.26 15.77 7.63
CA SER A 70 10.87 16.60 6.47
C SER A 70 11.73 16.33 5.24
N GLN A 71 13.02 16.03 5.40
CA GLN A 71 13.89 15.66 4.29
C GLN A 71 13.51 14.28 3.73
N PHE A 72 13.21 13.31 4.62
CA PHE A 72 12.71 12.02 4.19
C PHE A 72 11.34 12.08 3.50
N ALA A 73 10.46 12.99 3.94
CA ALA A 73 9.14 13.18 3.34
C ALA A 73 9.19 13.88 1.98
N ALA A 74 10.25 14.65 1.70
CA ALA A 74 10.45 15.32 0.42
C ALA A 74 11.02 14.40 -0.68
N CYS A 75 11.50 13.21 -0.30
CA CYS A 75 12.13 12.26 -1.21
C CYS A 75 11.24 11.04 -1.48
N THR A 76 11.33 10.53 -2.71
CA THR A 76 10.73 9.26 -3.13
C THR A 76 11.57 8.06 -2.66
N VAL A 77 10.98 6.86 -2.63
CA VAL A 77 11.67 5.62 -2.25
C VAL A 77 12.91 5.37 -3.14
N GLN A 78 12.81 5.70 -4.42
CA GLN A 78 13.87 5.56 -5.41
C GLN A 78 15.04 6.51 -5.10
N GLU A 79 14.77 7.77 -4.79
CA GLU A 79 15.79 8.74 -4.39
C GLU A 79 16.45 8.33 -3.07
N LEU A 80 15.67 7.86 -2.09
CA LEU A 80 16.21 7.33 -0.84
C LEU A 80 17.13 6.11 -1.10
N SER A 81 16.76 5.23 -2.02
CA SER A 81 17.58 4.07 -2.37
C SER A 81 18.91 4.48 -3.00
N GLN A 82 18.91 5.49 -3.86
CA GLN A 82 20.13 6.06 -4.44
C GLN A 82 21.03 6.67 -3.35
N VAL A 83 20.45 7.43 -2.43
CA VAL A 83 21.18 8.03 -1.30
C VAL A 83 21.81 6.94 -0.41
N SER A 84 21.06 5.87 -0.12
CA SER A 84 21.60 4.72 0.63
C SER A 84 22.80 4.11 -0.08
N ALA A 85 22.69 3.84 -1.39
CA ALA A 85 23.77 3.28 -2.19
C ALA A 85 25.02 4.17 -2.22
N ASP A 86 24.84 5.49 -2.37
CA ASP A 86 25.94 6.46 -2.34
C ASP A 86 26.66 6.47 -0.99
N LEU A 87 25.90 6.44 0.11
CA LEU A 87 26.46 6.40 1.46
C LEU A 87 27.19 5.08 1.73
N GLN A 88 26.65 3.95 1.26
CA GLN A 88 27.33 2.65 1.33
C GLN A 88 28.67 2.68 0.57
N HIS A 89 28.68 3.21 -0.65
CA HIS A 89 29.90 3.32 -1.45
C HIS A 89 30.96 4.18 -0.75
N ARG A 90 30.57 5.32 -0.17
CA ARG A 90 31.49 6.18 0.60
C ARG A 90 32.06 5.46 1.82
N LEU A 91 31.25 4.66 2.52
CA LEU A 91 31.72 3.88 3.67
C LEU A 91 32.75 2.82 3.26
N ILE A 92 32.55 2.16 2.12
CA ILE A 92 33.49 1.17 1.59
C ILE A 92 34.78 1.86 1.14
N ALA A 93 34.68 2.93 0.36
CA ALA A 93 35.82 3.68 -0.15
C ALA A 93 36.65 4.37 0.95
N GLY A 94 36.03 4.76 2.07
CA GLY A 94 36.75 5.33 3.22
C GLY A 94 37.45 4.29 4.10
N ARG A 95 37.22 2.99 3.87
CA ARG A 95 37.83 1.88 4.61
C ARG A 95 38.98 1.20 3.86
N SER A 96 39.15 1.49 2.57
CA SER A 96 40.28 1.07 1.73
C SER A 96 41.44 2.06 1.82
#